data_AF-A0A3L8PSS8-F1
#
_entry.id   AF-A0A3L8PSS8-F1
#
_cell.length_a   1.000
_cell.length_b   1.000
_cell.length_c   1.000
_cell.angle_alpha   90.00
_cell.angle_beta   90.00
_cell.angle_gamma   90.00
#
_symmetry.space_group_name_H-M   'P 1'
#
loop_
_entity.id
_entity.type
_entity.pdbx_description
1 polymer ?
#
loop_
_entity_poly.entity_id
_entity_poly.type
_entity_poly.pdbx_seq_one_letter_code
_entity_poly.pdbx_strand_id
1 'polypeptide(L)'
;MSQSKDESLRKGKLKLNDIVLTTRGSVGHFAYYNESVNYQHLRINSGMVLIRCASKEIDTNYLYSALRSKIVQNQLASLSFGSAQPQLTVRDINNFVIRH
;
A
#
# COMPACT_ATOMS: atom_id res chain seq x y z
N MET A 1 -25.96 12.55 -8.43
CA MET A 1 -24.54 12.14 -8.51
C MET A 1 -24.25 11.29 -7.27
N SER A 2 -24.27 9.96 -7.40
CA SER A 2 -24.52 9.04 -6.27
C SER A 2 -23.29 8.76 -5.40
N GLN A 3 -23.55 8.49 -4.12
CA GLN A 3 -22.61 8.23 -3.00
C GLN A 3 -21.41 7.33 -3.33
N SER A 4 -21.51 6.41 -4.32
CA SER A 4 -20.41 5.53 -4.71
C SER A 4 -19.17 6.26 -5.22
N LYS A 5 -19.32 7.40 -5.91
CA LYS A 5 -18.16 8.21 -6.33
C LYS A 5 -17.49 8.88 -5.13
N ASP A 6 -18.26 9.28 -4.12
CA ASP A 6 -17.75 10.01 -2.97
C ASP A 6 -16.98 9.10 -1.99
N GLU A 7 -17.44 7.87 -1.79
CA GLU A 7 -16.69 6.86 -1.02
C GLU A 7 -15.39 6.45 -1.72
N SER A 8 -15.41 6.30 -3.05
CA SER A 8 -14.18 6.06 -3.82
C SER A 8 -13.20 7.22 -3.72
N LEU A 9 -13.70 8.47 -3.68
CA LEU A 9 -12.88 9.66 -3.47
C LEU A 9 -12.29 9.73 -2.05
N ARG A 10 -12.91 9.11 -1.04
CA ARG A 10 -12.35 9.06 0.33
C ARG A 10 -11.22 8.03 0.47
N LYS A 11 -11.30 6.89 -0.23
CA LYS A 11 -10.30 5.81 -0.14
C LYS A 11 -8.91 6.18 -0.68
N GLY A 12 -8.81 7.21 -1.51
CA GLY A 12 -7.55 7.63 -2.12
C GLY A 12 -6.76 8.69 -1.37
N LYS A 13 -7.34 9.39 -0.38
CA LYS A 13 -6.64 10.50 0.31
C LYS A 13 -5.72 9.95 1.42
N LEU A 14 -4.44 10.34 1.37
CA LEU A 14 -3.47 9.93 2.38
C LEU A 14 -3.73 10.63 3.72
N LYS A 15 -3.43 9.93 4.81
CA LYS A 15 -3.31 10.43 6.18
C LYS A 15 -1.89 10.17 6.67
N LEU A 16 -1.38 11.05 7.53
CA LEU A 16 -0.07 10.86 8.14
C LEU A 16 0.04 9.43 8.71
N ASN A 17 1.18 8.80 8.48
CA ASN A 17 1.49 7.42 8.77
C ASN A 17 0.86 6.36 7.83
N ASP A 18 0.29 6.76 6.71
CA ASP A 18 -0.07 5.80 5.67
C ASP A 18 1.19 5.29 4.95
N ILE A 19 1.18 3.99 4.64
CA ILE A 19 2.12 3.37 3.73
C ILE A 19 1.40 3.15 2.41
N VAL A 20 2.09 3.40 1.31
CA VAL A 20 1.58 3.29 -0.04
C VAL A 20 2.27 2.13 -0.74
N LEU A 21 1.51 1.23 -1.35
CA LEU A 21 2.00 0.12 -2.17
C LEU A 21 1.57 0.31 -3.63
N THR A 22 2.50 0.15 -4.58
CA THR A 22 2.17 0.09 -6.00
C THR A 22 1.72 -1.32 -6.43
N THR A 23 0.59 -1.39 -7.14
CA THR A 23 -0.08 -2.66 -7.51
C THR A 23 -0.28 -2.83 -9.02
N ARG A 24 0.09 -1.84 -9.84
CA ARG A 24 0.04 -1.91 -11.31
C ARG A 24 1.27 -1.26 -11.93
N GLY A 25 1.85 -1.88 -12.95
CA GLY A 25 3.08 -1.40 -13.59
C GLY A 25 4.30 -1.82 -12.78
N SER A 26 4.96 -0.88 -12.10
CA SER A 26 6.05 -1.22 -11.15
C SER A 26 5.47 -1.70 -9.82
N VAL A 27 5.22 -2.99 -9.70
CA VAL A 27 4.61 -3.61 -8.52
C VAL A 27 5.59 -3.73 -7.35
N GLY A 28 5.08 -3.67 -6.11
CA GLY A 28 5.83 -4.07 -4.91
C GLY A 28 6.66 -2.97 -4.24
N HIS A 29 6.60 -1.74 -4.76
CA HIS A 29 7.29 -0.60 -4.16
C HIS A 29 6.45 0.00 -3.03
N PHE A 30 7.12 0.28 -1.92
CA PHE A 30 6.52 0.92 -0.76
C PHE A 30 7.03 2.34 -0.59
N ALA A 31 6.13 3.27 -0.26
CA ALA A 31 6.47 4.62 0.17
C ALA A 31 5.78 4.92 1.50
N TYR A 32 6.45 5.63 2.39
CA TYR A 32 5.91 5.98 3.70
C TYR A 32 5.59 7.47 3.77
N TYR A 33 4.31 7.80 3.98
CA TYR A 33 3.87 9.18 4.15
C TYR A 33 3.97 9.57 5.63
N ASN A 34 5.11 10.17 5.97
CA ASN A 34 5.45 10.65 7.29
C ASN A 34 5.69 12.18 7.27
N GLU A 35 6.14 12.73 8.40
CA GLU A 35 6.32 14.17 8.60
C GLU A 35 7.39 14.80 7.70
N SER A 36 8.27 14.00 7.07
CA SER A 36 9.26 14.51 6.12
C SER A 36 8.65 14.94 4.77
N VAL A 37 7.40 14.55 4.49
CA VAL A 37 6.70 14.89 3.25
C VAL A 37 5.92 16.19 3.43
N ASN A 38 6.39 17.26 2.81
CA ASN A 38 5.82 18.62 2.95
C ASN A 38 4.47 18.87 2.24
N TYR A 39 3.72 17.83 1.88
CA TYR A 39 2.47 17.93 1.14
C TYR A 39 1.29 17.34 1.93
N GLN A 40 0.35 18.18 2.34
CA GLN A 40 -0.77 17.78 3.20
C GLN A 40 -1.97 17.16 2.46
N HIS A 41 -2.03 17.32 1.14
CA HIS A 41 -3.19 16.95 0.32
C HIS A 41 -2.82 15.99 -0.81
N LEU A 42 -2.18 14.88 -0.44
CA LEU A 42 -1.83 13.82 -1.37
C LEU A 42 -2.97 12.82 -1.55
N ARG A 43 -3.05 12.27 -2.76
CA ARG A 43 -3.97 11.19 -3.13
C ARG A 43 -3.25 10.13 -3.94
N ILE A 44 -3.59 8.87 -3.72
CA ILE A 44 -3.17 7.76 -4.58
C ILE A 44 -4.09 7.63 -5.80
N ASN A 45 -3.58 6.99 -6.85
CA ASN A 45 -4.38 6.57 -8.01
C ASN A 45 -4.84 5.11 -7.86
N SER A 46 -5.57 4.58 -8.86
CA SER A 46 -6.13 3.23 -8.86
C SER A 46 -5.10 2.10 -9.01
N GLY A 47 -3.86 2.41 -9.38
CA GLY A 47 -2.74 1.46 -9.45
C GLY A 47 -1.96 1.33 -8.13
N MET A 48 -2.54 1.82 -7.04
CA MET A 48 -1.90 1.92 -5.73
C MET A 48 -2.89 1.53 -4.63
N VAL A 49 -2.37 1.12 -3.48
CA VAL A 49 -3.14 0.75 -2.29
C VAL A 49 -2.56 1.46 -1.07
N LEU A 50 -3.46 1.90 -0.17
CA LEU A 50 -3.08 2.41 1.14
C LEU A 50 -3.04 1.27 2.16
N ILE A 51 -1.95 1.17 2.90
CA ILE A 51 -1.77 0.30 4.06
C ILE A 51 -1.71 1.22 5.28
N ARG A 52 -2.67 1.04 6.19
CA ARG A 52 -2.77 1.84 7.42
C ARG A 52 -2.66 0.92 8.63
N CYS A 53 -1.67 1.17 9.48
CA CYS A 53 -1.56 0.46 10.74
C CYS A 53 -2.74 0.83 11.65
N ALA A 54 -3.58 -0.15 11.99
CA ALA A 54 -4.70 0.05 12.91
C ALA A 54 -4.33 -0.25 14.37
N SER A 55 -3.24 -1.00 14.60
CA SER A 55 -2.77 -1.32 15.94
C SER A 55 -1.97 -0.16 16.52
N LYS A 56 -2.20 0.14 17.80
CA LYS A 56 -1.37 1.09 18.55
C LYS A 56 -0.07 0.46 19.07
N GLU A 57 0.02 -0.87 19.06
CA GLU A 57 1.18 -1.62 19.54
C GLU A 57 2.26 -1.77 18.47
N ILE A 58 1.89 -1.58 17.20
CA ILE A 58 2.80 -1.71 16.06
C ILE A 58 3.22 -0.32 15.59
N ASP A 59 4.49 0.00 15.77
CA ASP A 59 5.09 1.20 15.18
C ASP A 59 5.09 1.11 13.65
N THR A 60 4.69 2.21 13.00
CA THR A 60 4.57 2.24 11.54
C THR A 60 5.92 2.21 10.84
N ASN A 61 7.01 2.73 11.44
CA ASN A 61 8.35 2.59 10.87
C ASN A 61 8.82 1.14 10.90
N TYR A 62 8.51 0.41 11.97
CA TYR A 62 8.74 -1.04 12.04
C TYR A 62 7.95 -1.76 10.96
N LEU A 63 6.65 -1.50 10.84
CA LEU A 63 5.80 -2.10 9.79
C LEU A 63 6.35 -1.79 8.38
N TYR A 64 6.73 -0.54 8.12
CA TYR A 64 7.33 -0.13 6.85
C TYR A 64 8.66 -0.83 6.56
N SER A 65 9.46 -1.09 7.58
CA SER A 65 10.71 -1.84 7.45
C SER A 65 10.44 -3.32 7.18
N ALA A 66 9.47 -3.93 7.88
CA ALA A 66 9.07 -5.32 7.67
C ALA A 66 8.49 -5.56 6.27
N LEU A 67 7.65 -4.65 5.76
CA LEU A 67 7.07 -4.72 4.41
C LEU A 67 8.13 -4.64 3.29
N ARG A 68 9.26 -3.98 3.55
CA ARG A 68 10.39 -3.91 2.61
C ARG A 68 11.40 -5.05 2.76
N SER A 69 11.17 -5.97 3.70
CA SER A 69 12.03 -7.13 3.87
C SER A 69 12.03 -8.03 2.63
N LYS A 70 13.12 -8.77 2.41
CA LYS A 70 13.24 -9.69 1.28
C LYS A 70 12.14 -10.75 1.26
N ILE A 71 11.66 -11.16 2.43
CA ILE A 71 10.57 -12.13 2.58
C ILE A 71 9.29 -11.59 1.94
N VAL A 72 8.88 -10.37 2.29
CA VAL A 72 7.66 -9.74 1.74
C VAL A 72 7.84 -9.43 0.26
N GLN A 73 9.00 -8.92 -0.14
CA GLN A 73 9.30 -8.62 -1.54
C GLN A 73 9.23 -9.88 -2.43
N ASN A 74 9.72 -11.03 -1.95
CA ASN A 74 9.62 -12.28 -2.69
C ASN A 74 8.17 -12.77 -2.80
N GLN A 75 7.35 -12.61 -1.75
CA GLN A 75 5.92 -12.95 -1.81
C GLN A 75 5.20 -12.07 -2.85
N LEU A 76 5.43 -10.75 -2.82
CA LEU A 76 4.87 -9.81 -3.80
C LEU A 76 5.24 -10.18 -5.24
N ALA A 77 6.51 -10.55 -5.48
CA ALA A 77 6.97 -10.98 -6.79
C ALA A 77 6.27 -12.27 -7.26
N SER A 78 6.07 -13.24 -6.37
CA SER A 78 5.38 -14.50 -6.70
C SER A 78 3.88 -14.36 -6.95
N LEU A 79 3.25 -13.36 -6.33
CA LEU A 79 1.82 -13.07 -6.49
C LEU A 79 1.54 -12.17 -7.70
N SER A 80 2.58 -11.51 -8.23
CA SER A 80 2.41 -10.62 -9.36
C SER A 80 2.15 -11.38 -10.66
N PHE A 81 1.19 -10.91 -11.45
CA PHE A 81 0.80 -11.53 -12.72
C PHE A 81 0.69 -10.49 -13.83
N GLY A 82 0.67 -10.96 -15.08
CA GLY A 82 0.62 -10.11 -16.28
C GLY A 82 2.01 -9.68 -16.74
N SER A 83 2.45 -10.17 -17.89
CA SER A 83 3.82 -9.97 -18.40
C SER A 83 4.08 -8.55 -18.91
N ALA A 84 3.11 -7.94 -19.61
CA ALA A 84 3.26 -6.60 -20.19
C ALA A 84 2.95 -5.47 -19.19
N GLN A 85 2.09 -5.73 -18.20
CA GLN A 85 1.79 -4.81 -17.10
C GLN A 85 1.55 -5.63 -15.83
N PRO A 86 2.59 -5.79 -14.99
CA PRO A 86 2.48 -6.52 -13.74
C PRO A 86 1.39 -5.95 -12.84
N GLN A 87 0.65 -6.84 -12.19
CA GLN A 87 -0.45 -6.49 -11.29
C GLN A 87 -0.43 -7.31 -10.00
N LEU A 88 -0.99 -6.72 -8.94
CA LEU A 88 -1.40 -7.38 -7.70
C LEU A 88 -2.85 -7.05 -7.40
N THR A 89 -3.61 -8.03 -6.91
CA THR A 89 -4.96 -7.74 -6.42
C THR A 89 -4.93 -7.36 -4.93
N VAL A 90 -5.94 -6.60 -4.48
CA VAL A 90 -6.15 -6.32 -3.05
C VAL A 90 -6.35 -7.61 -2.25
N ARG A 91 -6.93 -8.65 -2.87
CA ARG A 91 -7.10 -9.95 -2.23
C ARG A 91 -5.76 -10.61 -1.94
N ASP A 92 -4.82 -10.55 -2.88
CA ASP A 92 -3.47 -11.09 -2.69
C ASP A 92 -2.75 -10.36 -1.55
N ILE A 93 -2.96 -9.05 -1.46
CA ILE A 93 -2.38 -8.21 -0.40
C ILE A 93 -2.95 -8.56 0.99
N ASN A 94 -4.26 -8.82 1.09
CA ASN A 94 -4.87 -9.16 2.38
C ASN A 94 -4.48 -10.55 2.90
N ASN A 95 -3.91 -11.42 2.07
CA ASN A 95 -3.46 -12.75 2.46
C ASN A 95 -2.00 -12.79 2.93
N PHE A 96 -1.32 -11.64 3.04
CA PHE A 96 0.05 -11.60 3.54
C PHE A 96 0.15 -12.08 4.98
N VAL A 97 1.14 -12.94 5.23
CA VAL A 97 1.51 -13.36 6.58
C VAL A 97 2.96 -12.97 6.82
N ILE A 98 3.17 -12.11 7.82
CA ILE A 98 4.50 -11.84 8.38
C ILE A 98 4.66 -12.83 9.54
N ARG A 99 5.39 -13.92 9.31
CA ARG A 99 5.80 -14.87 10.37
C ARG A 99 7.16 -14.43 10.90
N HIS A 100 7.25 -14.24 12.21
CA HIS A 100 8.52 -14.11 12.94
C HIS A 100 9.08 -15.51 13.22
#